data_AF-A0A2V5Q4F7-F1
#
_entry.id   AF-A0A2V5Q4F7-F1
#
_cell.length_a   1.000
_cell.length_b   1.000
_cell.length_c   1.000
_cell.angle_alpha   90.00
_cell.angle_beta   90.00
_cell.angle_gamma   90.00
#
_symmetry.space_group_name_H-M   'P 1'
#
loop_
_entity.id
_entity.type
_entity.pdbx_description
1 polymer ?
#
loop_
_entity_poly.entity_id
_entity_poly.type
_entity_poly.pdbx_seq_one_letter_code
_entity_poly.pdbx_strand_id
1 'polypeptide(L)'
;RAAHVAQQTTQLMGEKNATMHMAEAQLDKIKKQITALDNVATPLITAVNDRNFWPQILEDLNARLPESDIWITELAAISGGKLLGAPEKRAGEIGSTPSPTAVGSPAKPGTAAGKVIDGIMIRGLYLYNPKQQEIVVDYLRNLAKSPFFVLDPKTPERVIKSNSVPNETDWAFPYELQLTLRKPVKLP
;
A
#
# COMPACT_ATOMS: atom_id res chain seq x y z
N ARG A 1 47.35 -57.99 -19.44
CA ARG A 1 46.87 -57.58 -18.09
C ARG A 1 46.48 -56.10 -18.04
N ALA A 2 47.31 -55.15 -18.53
CA ALA A 2 46.97 -53.71 -18.56
C ALA A 2 45.72 -53.34 -19.38
N ALA A 3 45.51 -53.96 -20.56
CA ALA A 3 44.34 -53.67 -21.41
C ALA A 3 43.00 -54.07 -20.76
N HIS A 4 42.96 -55.16 -19.97
CA HIS A 4 41.78 -55.57 -19.22
C HIS A 4 41.47 -54.63 -18.06
N VAL A 5 42.50 -54.15 -17.34
CA VAL A 5 42.34 -53.17 -16.26
C VAL A 5 41.82 -51.83 -16.81
N ALA A 6 42.32 -51.41 -17.98
CA ALA A 6 41.82 -50.21 -18.66
C ALA A 6 40.33 -50.35 -19.06
N GLN A 7 39.91 -51.49 -19.61
CA GLN A 7 38.50 -51.73 -19.94
C GLN A 7 37.58 -51.73 -18.70
N GLN A 8 37.99 -52.38 -17.62
CA GLN A 8 37.22 -52.41 -16.37
C GLN A 8 37.09 -51.01 -15.76
N THR A 9 38.16 -50.21 -15.79
CA THR A 9 38.13 -48.83 -15.26
C THR A 9 37.20 -47.94 -16.09
N THR A 10 37.23 -48.06 -17.42
CA THR A 10 36.33 -47.32 -18.32
C THR A 10 34.86 -47.70 -18.11
N GLN A 11 34.55 -48.98 -17.89
CA GLN A 11 33.19 -49.45 -17.60
C GLN A 11 32.66 -48.87 -16.30
N LEU A 12 33.46 -48.95 -15.22
CA LEU A 12 33.08 -48.43 -13.89
C LEU A 12 32.88 -46.91 -13.92
N MET A 13 33.71 -46.20 -14.69
CA MET A 13 33.58 -44.75 -14.88
C MET A 13 32.34 -44.39 -15.72
N GLY A 14 31.99 -45.21 -16.72
CA GLY A 14 30.75 -45.09 -17.49
C GLY A 14 29.49 -45.29 -16.64
N GLU A 15 29.46 -46.31 -15.78
CA GLU A 15 28.35 -46.57 -14.84
C GLU A 15 28.16 -45.43 -13.84
N LYS A 16 29.25 -44.91 -13.29
CA LYS A 16 29.20 -43.77 -12.36
C LYS A 16 28.70 -42.49 -13.06
N ASN A 17 29.13 -42.26 -14.30
CA ASN A 17 28.68 -41.11 -15.08
C ASN A 17 27.18 -41.22 -15.43
N ALA A 18 26.70 -42.41 -15.80
CA ALA A 18 25.28 -42.67 -16.02
C ALA A 18 24.45 -42.40 -14.75
N THR A 19 24.95 -42.82 -13.58
CA THR A 19 24.31 -42.57 -12.28
C THR A 19 24.24 -41.07 -11.97
N MET A 20 25.31 -40.32 -12.25
CA MET A 20 25.32 -38.86 -12.10
C MET A 20 24.29 -38.19 -13.02
N HIS A 21 24.24 -38.56 -14.29
CA HIS A 21 23.27 -37.98 -15.22
C HIS A 21 21.81 -38.28 -14.84
N MET A 22 21.53 -39.45 -14.27
CA MET A 22 20.20 -39.73 -13.71
C MET A 22 19.88 -38.83 -12.52
N ALA A 23 20.84 -38.58 -11.63
CA ALA A 23 20.65 -37.67 -10.50
C ALA A 23 20.45 -36.21 -10.97
N GLU A 24 21.20 -35.76 -11.98
CA GLU A 24 21.02 -34.46 -12.63
C GLU A 24 19.62 -34.31 -13.22
N ALA A 25 19.14 -35.32 -13.94
CA ALA A 25 17.80 -35.32 -14.51
C ALA A 25 16.70 -35.26 -13.43
N GLN A 26 16.91 -35.92 -12.28
CA GLN A 26 16.01 -35.82 -11.13
C GLN A 26 16.03 -34.43 -10.49
N LEU A 27 17.21 -33.82 -10.31
CA LEU A 27 17.34 -32.46 -9.81
C LEU A 27 16.64 -31.44 -10.72
N ASP A 28 16.80 -31.59 -12.04
CA ASP A 28 16.14 -30.71 -13.00
C ASP A 28 14.62 -30.88 -12.99
N LYS A 29 14.13 -32.11 -12.77
CA LYS A 29 12.70 -32.36 -12.58
C LYS A 29 12.17 -31.68 -11.32
N ILE A 30 12.89 -31.78 -10.20
CA ILE A 30 12.52 -31.13 -8.93
C ILE A 30 12.52 -29.60 -9.09
N LYS A 31 13.54 -29.03 -9.73
CA LYS A 31 13.59 -27.58 -10.03
C LYS A 31 12.37 -27.13 -10.83
N LYS A 32 12.00 -27.87 -11.89
CA LYS A 32 10.79 -27.58 -12.69
C LYS A 32 9.52 -27.65 -11.85
N GLN A 33 9.42 -28.60 -10.92
CA GLN A 33 8.28 -28.71 -10.01
C GLN A 33 8.20 -27.54 -9.03
N ILE A 34 9.34 -27.09 -8.49
CA ILE A 34 9.41 -25.89 -7.62
C ILE A 34 8.93 -24.67 -8.39
N THR A 35 9.47 -24.43 -9.59
CA THR A 35 9.07 -23.30 -10.42
C THR A 35 7.58 -23.36 -10.80
N ALA A 36 7.05 -24.55 -11.10
CA ALA A 36 5.63 -24.73 -11.38
C ALA A 36 4.76 -24.39 -10.17
N LEU A 37 5.18 -24.80 -8.96
CA LEU A 37 4.48 -24.46 -7.72
C LEU A 37 4.53 -22.96 -7.42
N ASP A 38 5.70 -22.34 -7.57
CA ASP A 38 5.87 -20.90 -7.35
C ASP A 38 4.98 -20.08 -8.30
N ASN A 39 4.87 -20.50 -9.57
CA ASN A 39 4.01 -19.87 -10.57
C ASN A 39 2.52 -19.94 -10.20
N VAL A 40 2.11 -20.95 -9.43
CA VAL A 40 0.73 -21.09 -8.94
C VAL A 40 0.52 -20.37 -7.61
N ALA A 41 1.46 -20.47 -6.67
CA ALA A 41 1.34 -19.93 -5.33
C ALA A 41 1.44 -18.39 -5.30
N THR A 42 2.38 -17.81 -6.06
CA THR A 42 2.62 -16.36 -6.09
C THR A 42 1.37 -15.52 -6.41
N PRO A 43 0.59 -15.81 -7.48
CA PRO A 43 -0.61 -15.03 -7.78
C PRO A 43 -1.71 -15.22 -6.73
N LEU A 44 -1.83 -16.41 -6.12
CA LEU A 44 -2.81 -16.65 -5.06
C LEU A 44 -2.48 -15.87 -3.79
N ILE A 45 -1.21 -15.87 -3.37
CA ILE A 45 -0.72 -15.07 -2.24
C ILE A 45 -0.94 -13.58 -2.51
N THR A 46 -0.66 -13.14 -3.74
CA THR A 46 -0.88 -11.74 -4.16
C THR A 46 -2.37 -11.38 -4.05
N ALA A 47 -3.26 -12.18 -4.63
CA ALA A 47 -4.70 -11.96 -4.58
C ALA A 47 -5.27 -11.96 -3.14
N VAL A 48 -4.75 -12.83 -2.26
CA VAL A 48 -5.13 -12.85 -0.85
C VAL A 48 -4.67 -11.59 -0.12
N ASN A 49 -3.43 -11.14 -0.35
CA ASN A 49 -2.90 -9.91 0.24
C ASN A 49 -3.66 -8.67 -0.26
N ASP A 50 -3.96 -8.60 -1.55
CA ASP A 50 -4.73 -7.51 -2.15
C ASP A 50 -6.16 -7.46 -1.58
N ARG A 51 -6.78 -8.62 -1.33
CA ARG A 51 -8.10 -8.70 -0.69
C ARG A 51 -8.08 -8.28 0.78
N ASN A 52 -7.03 -8.60 1.51
CA ASN A 52 -6.88 -8.29 2.93
C ASN A 52 -6.43 -6.85 3.18
N PHE A 53 -6.03 -6.11 2.13
CA PHE A 53 -5.56 -4.74 2.23
C PHE A 53 -6.56 -3.82 2.95
N TRP A 54 -7.79 -3.69 2.43
CA TRP A 54 -8.77 -2.77 3.01
C TRP A 54 -9.21 -3.12 4.43
N PRO A 55 -9.50 -4.39 4.76
CA PRO A 55 -9.79 -4.78 6.14
C PRO A 55 -8.67 -4.41 7.13
N GLN A 56 -7.40 -4.67 6.78
CA GLN A 56 -6.26 -4.38 7.66
C GLN A 56 -6.07 -2.87 7.84
N ILE A 57 -6.21 -2.09 6.77
CA ILE A 57 -6.15 -0.63 6.85
C ILE A 57 -7.27 -0.10 7.74
N LEU A 58 -8.51 -0.54 7.54
CA LEU A 58 -9.65 -0.08 8.34
C LEU A 58 -9.49 -0.42 9.82
N GLU A 59 -9.01 -1.62 10.13
CA GLU A 59 -8.71 -2.04 11.50
C GLU A 59 -7.61 -1.17 12.12
N ASP A 60 -6.50 -0.93 11.41
CA ASP A 60 -5.39 -0.11 11.92
C ASP A 60 -5.78 1.37 12.10
N LEU A 61 -6.56 1.93 11.17
CA LEU A 61 -7.08 3.30 11.29
C LEU A 61 -8.01 3.42 12.52
N ASN A 62 -8.94 2.47 12.68
CA ASN A 62 -9.87 2.47 13.80
C ASN A 62 -9.15 2.27 15.14
N ALA A 63 -8.18 1.36 15.22
CA ALA A 63 -7.40 1.10 16.44
C ALA A 63 -6.56 2.30 16.90
N ARG A 64 -6.30 3.26 16.01
CA ARG A 64 -5.50 4.46 16.27
C ARG A 64 -6.33 5.72 16.44
N LEU A 65 -7.63 5.64 16.13
CA LEU A 65 -8.56 6.74 16.26
C LEU A 65 -8.71 7.10 17.75
N PRO A 66 -8.66 8.39 18.12
CA PRO A 66 -9.01 8.83 19.48
C PRO A 66 -10.40 8.33 19.91
N GLU A 67 -10.59 8.12 21.21
CA GLU A 67 -11.81 7.50 21.77
C GLU A 67 -13.09 8.32 21.54
N SER A 68 -12.97 9.65 21.42
CA SER A 68 -14.11 10.57 21.30
C SER A 68 -13.82 11.72 20.33
N ASP A 69 -14.89 12.42 19.95
CA ASP A 69 -14.86 13.73 19.27
C ASP A 69 -14.19 13.79 17.89
N ILE A 70 -13.90 12.64 17.27
CA ILE A 70 -13.35 12.54 15.91
C ILE A 70 -13.91 11.33 15.18
N TRP A 71 -14.20 11.52 13.89
CA TRP A 71 -14.83 10.52 13.04
C TRP A 71 -14.13 10.50 11.68
N ILE A 72 -14.08 9.33 11.04
CA ILE A 72 -13.71 9.21 9.63
C ILE A 72 -15.02 9.09 8.83
N THR A 73 -15.20 9.94 7.83
CA THR A 73 -16.42 9.98 7.00
C THR A 73 -16.16 9.52 5.58
N GLU A 74 -14.93 9.63 5.09
CA GLU A 74 -14.54 9.19 3.76
C GLU A 74 -13.14 8.57 3.78
N LEU A 75 -12.98 7.47 3.04
CA LEU A 75 -11.68 6.90 2.70
C LEU A 75 -11.61 6.68 1.20
N ALA A 76 -10.49 7.06 0.59
CA ALA A 76 -10.24 6.83 -0.82
C ALA A 76 -8.77 6.47 -1.07
N ALA A 77 -8.54 5.61 -2.05
CA ALA A 77 -7.18 5.28 -2.47
C ALA A 77 -6.55 6.40 -3.31
N ILE A 78 -5.25 6.56 -3.20
CA ILE A 78 -4.44 7.52 -3.97
C ILE A 78 -3.43 6.74 -4.82
N SER A 79 -3.23 7.20 -6.05
CA SER A 79 -2.12 6.80 -6.93
C SER A 79 -1.45 8.03 -7.51
N GLY A 80 -0.14 8.19 -7.30
CA GLY A 80 0.63 9.32 -7.81
C GLY A 80 0.09 10.67 -7.34
N GLY A 81 -0.47 10.73 -6.12
CA GLY A 81 -1.09 11.93 -5.57
C GLY A 81 -2.50 12.23 -6.09
N LYS A 82 -3.11 11.34 -6.89
CA LYS A 82 -4.49 11.49 -7.39
C LYS A 82 -5.43 10.45 -6.81
N LEU A 83 -6.67 10.85 -6.50
CA LEU A 83 -7.70 9.94 -6.03
C LEU A 83 -8.07 8.92 -7.10
N LEU A 84 -8.18 7.67 -6.67
CA LEU A 84 -8.64 6.55 -7.47
C LEU A 84 -10.15 6.39 -7.26
N GLY A 85 -10.94 6.59 -8.32
CA GLY A 85 -12.37 6.27 -8.31
C GLY A 85 -13.31 7.30 -7.66
N ALA A 86 -12.81 8.44 -7.17
CA ALA A 86 -13.68 9.51 -6.69
C ALA A 86 -14.20 10.37 -7.85
N PRO A 87 -15.52 10.63 -7.96
CA PRO A 87 -16.01 11.65 -8.88
C PRO A 87 -15.51 13.01 -8.42
N GLU A 88 -14.92 13.77 -9.34
CA GLU A 88 -14.34 15.12 -9.19
C GLU A 88 -15.32 16.17 -8.59
N LYS A 89 -16.58 15.78 -8.33
CA LYS A 89 -17.71 16.65 -8.06
C LYS A 89 -18.17 16.76 -6.61
N ARG A 90 -17.55 16.06 -5.64
CA ARG A 90 -17.96 16.11 -4.22
C ARG A 90 -17.07 16.95 -3.30
N ALA A 91 -15.96 17.48 -3.82
CA ALA A 91 -15.09 18.41 -3.10
C ALA A 91 -15.72 19.80 -2.82
N GLY A 92 -17.01 20.00 -3.14
CA GLY A 92 -17.73 21.27 -3.00
C GLY A 92 -19.00 21.22 -2.14
N GLU A 93 -19.27 20.14 -1.40
CA GLU A 93 -20.55 19.97 -0.69
C GLU A 93 -20.46 20.12 0.85
N ILE A 94 -19.39 20.76 1.35
CA ILE A 94 -19.31 21.23 2.73
C ILE A 94 -18.80 22.68 2.72
N GLY A 95 -19.70 23.66 2.86
CA GLY A 95 -19.43 25.05 3.26
C GLY A 95 -18.52 25.90 2.36
N SER A 96 -19.09 26.91 1.70
CA SER A 96 -18.44 27.81 0.73
C SER A 96 -17.39 28.77 1.31
N THR A 97 -16.31 29.03 0.56
CA THR A 97 -15.83 30.40 0.20
C THR A 97 -14.97 30.33 -1.08
N PRO A 98 -15.16 31.23 -2.07
CA PRO A 98 -14.30 31.31 -3.24
C PRO A 98 -13.03 32.11 -2.91
N SER A 99 -11.86 31.57 -3.23
CA SER A 99 -10.62 32.36 -3.32
C SER A 99 -9.96 32.16 -4.69
N PRO A 100 -9.25 33.18 -5.18
CA PRO A 100 -9.20 33.48 -6.60
C PRO A 100 -8.20 32.63 -7.38
N THR A 101 -8.55 32.49 -8.65
CA THR A 101 -7.87 31.85 -9.77
C THR A 101 -6.35 32.01 -9.76
N ALA A 102 -5.62 30.90 -9.69
CA ALA A 102 -4.24 30.81 -10.15
C ALA A 102 -4.21 29.94 -11.43
N VAL A 103 -3.85 30.59 -12.53
CA VAL A 103 -3.56 30.00 -13.84
C VAL A 103 -2.26 29.19 -13.72
N GLY A 104 -2.24 27.93 -14.19
CA GLY A 104 -1.02 27.12 -14.13
C GLY A 104 -1.05 25.75 -14.82
N SER A 105 -0.86 25.76 -16.14
CA SER A 105 -0.22 24.72 -16.97
C SER A 105 -0.98 23.40 -17.32
N PRO A 106 -0.90 22.95 -18.59
CA PRO A 106 -1.53 21.73 -19.06
C PRO A 106 -0.82 20.48 -18.52
N ALA A 107 -1.57 19.63 -17.82
CA ALA A 107 -1.08 18.33 -17.38
C ALA A 107 -0.79 17.44 -18.61
N LYS A 108 0.49 17.10 -18.79
CA LYS A 108 0.96 16.10 -19.75
C LYS A 108 0.31 14.75 -19.39
N PRO A 109 -0.23 13.98 -20.35
CA PRO A 109 -0.77 12.65 -20.07
C PRO A 109 0.38 11.73 -19.69
N GLY A 110 0.55 11.54 -18.38
CA GLY A 110 1.46 10.56 -17.81
C GLY A 110 0.95 9.17 -18.15
N THR A 111 1.79 8.44 -18.86
CA THR A 111 1.68 7.03 -19.25
C THR A 111 1.12 6.18 -18.10
N ALA A 112 0.11 5.38 -18.42
CA ALA A 112 -0.46 4.36 -17.54
C ALA A 112 0.56 3.23 -17.31
N ALA A 113 1.61 3.49 -16.53
CA ALA A 113 2.28 2.44 -15.79
C ALA A 113 1.29 1.97 -14.70
N GLY A 114 1.09 0.66 -14.58
CA GLY A 114 -0.01 0.04 -13.82
C GLY A 114 -0.37 0.81 -12.55
N LYS A 115 -1.62 1.26 -12.45
CA LYS A 115 -2.11 2.08 -11.34
C LYS A 115 -1.92 1.29 -10.04
N VAL A 116 -0.99 1.73 -9.19
CA VAL A 116 -0.77 1.21 -7.84
C VAL A 116 -1.40 2.16 -6.83
N ILE A 117 -1.94 1.62 -5.74
CA ILE A 117 -2.32 2.39 -4.56
C ILE A 117 -1.03 2.71 -3.80
N ASP A 118 -0.62 3.97 -3.79
CA ASP A 118 0.56 4.46 -3.05
C ASP A 118 0.21 5.31 -1.82
N GLY A 119 -1.08 5.61 -1.65
CA GLY A 119 -1.56 6.36 -0.51
C GLY A 119 -3.06 6.19 -0.26
N ILE A 120 -3.52 6.79 0.84
CA ILE A 120 -4.91 6.82 1.25
C ILE A 120 -5.26 8.26 1.64
N MET A 121 -6.35 8.79 1.10
CA MET A 121 -6.98 10.01 1.57
C MET A 121 -8.01 9.63 2.63
N ILE A 122 -7.96 10.34 3.75
CA ILE A 122 -8.96 10.25 4.81
C ILE A 122 -9.61 11.62 4.92
N ARG A 123 -10.94 11.65 4.92
CA ARG A 123 -11.69 12.80 5.40
C ARG A 123 -12.49 12.42 6.61
N GLY A 124 -12.67 13.39 7.47
CA GLY A 124 -13.43 13.19 8.67
C GLY A 124 -13.90 14.50 9.24
N LEU A 125 -14.54 14.38 10.39
CA LEU A 125 -15.01 15.50 11.19
C LEU A 125 -14.42 15.35 12.59
N TYR A 126 -14.13 16.46 13.26
CA TYR A 126 -13.95 16.48 14.70
C TYR A 126 -14.97 17.42 15.33
N LEU A 127 -15.49 17.07 16.49
CA LEU A 127 -16.46 17.89 17.20
C LEU A 127 -15.78 19.03 17.94
N TYR A 128 -16.55 20.07 18.27
CA TYR A 128 -16.09 21.07 19.23
C TYR A 128 -15.65 20.38 20.54
N ASN A 129 -14.38 20.54 20.89
CA ASN A 129 -13.77 19.87 22.03
C ASN A 129 -12.66 20.75 22.61
N PRO A 130 -12.22 20.52 23.87
CA PRO A 130 -11.20 21.35 24.52
C PRO A 130 -9.84 21.37 23.81
N LYS A 131 -9.49 20.30 23.07
CA LYS A 131 -8.26 20.18 22.28
C LYS A 131 -8.38 20.83 20.89
N GLN A 132 -9.59 21.17 20.45
CA GLN A 132 -9.86 21.70 19.12
C GLN A 132 -9.20 20.81 18.04
N GLN A 133 -8.40 21.40 17.16
CA GLN A 133 -7.68 20.70 16.08
C GLN A 133 -6.58 19.76 16.59
N GLU A 134 -6.08 19.94 17.81
CA GLU A 134 -5.00 19.09 18.35
C GLU A 134 -5.42 17.61 18.42
N ILE A 135 -6.73 17.30 18.44
CA ILE A 135 -7.22 15.92 18.34
C ILE A 135 -6.87 15.25 17.00
N VAL A 136 -6.81 16.01 15.91
CA VAL A 136 -6.39 15.52 14.59
C VAL A 136 -4.87 15.31 14.56
N VAL A 137 -4.12 16.17 15.25
CA VAL A 137 -2.67 16.02 15.41
C VAL A 137 -2.33 14.82 16.30
N ASP A 138 -3.08 14.61 17.38
CA ASP A 138 -3.02 13.40 18.21
C ASP A 138 -3.29 12.15 17.37
N TYR A 139 -4.31 12.18 16.51
CA TYR A 139 -4.60 11.09 15.60
C TYR A 139 -3.43 10.83 14.62
N LEU A 140 -2.85 11.89 14.03
CA LEU A 140 -1.67 11.77 13.18
C LEU A 140 -0.48 11.16 13.93
N ARG A 141 -0.25 11.56 15.19
CA ARG A 141 0.80 10.98 16.05
C ARG A 141 0.56 9.50 16.34
N ASN A 142 -0.70 9.08 16.49
CA ASN A 142 -1.07 7.67 16.63
C ASN A 142 -0.86 6.90 15.32
N LEU A 143 -1.22 7.49 14.17
CA LEU A 143 -0.99 6.96 12.83
C LEU A 143 0.50 6.84 12.49
N ALA A 144 1.36 7.72 13.01
CA ALA A 144 2.80 7.63 12.81
C ALA A 144 3.42 6.34 13.40
N LYS A 145 2.74 5.72 14.39
CA LYS A 145 3.11 4.41 14.94
C LYS A 145 2.62 3.25 14.07
N SER A 146 1.97 3.52 12.93
CA SER A 146 1.43 2.51 12.03
C SER A 146 2.52 1.83 11.20
N PRO A 147 2.45 0.49 11.04
CA PRO A 147 3.31 -0.22 10.12
C PRO A 147 2.94 0.07 8.65
N PHE A 148 1.80 0.70 8.37
CA PHE A 148 1.32 0.94 7.00
C PHE A 148 1.75 2.28 6.42
N PHE A 149 1.92 3.32 7.23
CA PHE A 149 2.08 4.70 6.73
C PHE A 149 3.47 5.29 6.95
N VAL A 150 3.96 6.05 5.98
CA VAL A 150 5.14 6.93 6.10
C VAL A 150 4.66 8.29 6.57
N LEU A 151 4.76 8.57 7.86
CA LEU A 151 4.34 9.83 8.45
C LEU A 151 5.45 10.40 9.32
N ASP A 152 5.72 11.69 9.13
CA ASP A 152 6.54 12.47 10.06
C ASP A 152 5.62 13.29 10.97
N PRO A 153 5.49 12.94 12.26
CA PRO A 153 4.63 13.69 13.19
C PRO A 153 5.14 15.12 13.45
N LYS A 154 6.36 15.46 13.02
CA LYS A 154 6.93 16.81 13.16
C LYS A 154 6.50 17.76 12.04
N THR A 155 5.89 17.25 10.96
CA THR A 155 5.41 18.06 9.83
C THR A 155 3.93 17.77 9.52
N PRO A 156 3.01 18.01 10.48
CA PRO A 156 1.59 17.74 10.30
C PRO A 156 0.97 18.51 9.11
N GLU A 157 1.46 19.70 8.82
CA GLU A 157 1.03 20.56 7.72
C GLU A 157 1.24 19.96 6.32
N ARG A 158 2.11 18.96 6.18
CA ARG A 158 2.31 18.27 4.89
C ARG A 158 1.16 17.30 4.60
N VAL A 159 0.59 16.73 5.65
CA VAL A 159 -0.42 15.67 5.61
C VAL A 159 -1.83 16.25 5.68
N ILE A 160 -2.01 17.31 6.46
CA ILE A 160 -3.31 17.96 6.67
C ILE A 160 -3.58 18.95 5.52
N LYS A 161 -4.61 18.69 4.69
CA LYS A 161 -4.88 19.47 3.46
C LYS A 161 -5.96 20.53 3.57
N SER A 162 -6.95 20.32 4.44
CA SER A 162 -8.08 21.23 4.62
C SER A 162 -8.38 21.39 6.10
N ASN A 163 -8.42 22.64 6.55
CA ASN A 163 -8.69 23.03 7.93
C ASN A 163 -9.82 24.06 7.95
N SER A 164 -10.92 23.75 8.64
CA SER A 164 -11.84 24.79 9.08
C SER A 164 -11.36 25.37 10.40
N VAL A 165 -11.30 26.70 10.50
CA VAL A 165 -11.02 27.40 11.76
C VAL A 165 -12.21 27.18 12.70
N PRO A 166 -11.99 26.76 13.95
CA PRO A 166 -13.06 26.65 14.92
C PRO A 166 -13.85 27.97 15.03
N ASN A 167 -15.17 27.91 14.89
CA ASN A 167 -16.05 29.05 15.10
C ASN A 167 -17.16 28.66 16.10
N GLU A 168 -17.78 29.62 16.75
CA GLU A 168 -18.80 29.36 17.78
C GLU A 168 -20.17 28.93 17.20
N THR A 169 -20.29 28.87 15.87
CA THR A 169 -21.56 28.55 15.19
C THR A 169 -21.63 27.08 14.75
N ASP A 170 -20.48 26.47 14.47
CA ASP A 170 -20.37 25.10 13.99
C ASP A 170 -20.01 24.14 15.14
N TRP A 171 -20.67 22.98 15.15
CA TRP A 171 -20.48 21.93 16.16
C TRP A 171 -19.52 20.82 15.70
N ALA A 172 -19.16 20.81 14.41
CA ALA A 172 -18.24 19.84 13.82
C ALA A 172 -17.39 20.50 12.72
N PHE A 173 -16.12 20.13 12.65
CA PHE A 173 -15.14 20.73 11.76
C PHE A 173 -14.47 19.66 10.89
N PRO A 174 -14.39 19.86 9.56
CA PRO A 174 -13.75 18.91 8.67
C PRO A 174 -12.23 18.89 8.81
N TYR A 175 -11.67 17.71 8.60
CA TYR A 175 -10.24 17.52 8.40
C TYR A 175 -10.00 16.59 7.20
N GLU A 176 -8.88 16.80 6.51
CA GLU A 176 -8.41 15.91 5.43
C GLU A 176 -6.95 15.53 5.68
N LEU A 177 -6.66 14.23 5.64
CA LEU A 177 -5.31 13.65 5.74
C LEU A 177 -4.97 12.93 4.43
N GLN A 178 -3.76 13.12 3.94
CA GLN A 178 -3.19 12.31 2.85
C GLN A 178 -2.05 11.45 3.37
N LEU A 179 -2.30 10.16 3.53
CA LEU A 179 -1.34 9.20 4.09
C LEU A 179 -0.61 8.46 2.98
N THR A 180 0.71 8.51 2.98
CA THR A 180 1.55 7.72 2.06
C THR A 180 1.77 6.31 2.62
N LEU A 181 1.58 5.29 1.79
CA LEU A 181 1.82 3.90 2.18
C LEU A 181 3.33 3.59 2.16
N ARG A 182 3.79 2.82 3.15
CA ARG A 182 5.16 2.26 3.16
C ARG A 182 5.37 1.26 2.04
N LYS A 183 4.32 0.50 1.71
CA LYS A 183 4.32 -0.53 0.67
C LYS A 183 3.16 -0.25 -0.27
N PRO A 184 3.42 0.25 -1.50
CA PRO A 184 2.38 0.39 -2.50
C PRO A 184 1.75 -0.97 -2.84
N VAL A 185 0.44 -0.96 -3.10
CA VAL A 185 -0.34 -2.16 -3.43
C VAL A 185 -0.81 -2.06 -4.87
N LYS A 186 -0.82 -3.17 -5.60
CA LYS A 186 -1.36 -3.18 -6.97
C LYS A 186 -2.87 -3.04 -6.89
N LEU A 187 -3.48 -2.32 -7.82
CA LEU A 187 -4.94 -2.37 -7.92
C LEU A 187 -5.36 -3.82 -8.23
N PRO A 188 -6.35 -4.36 -7.49
CA PRO A 188 -6.94 -5.65 -7.82
C PRO A 188 -7.64 -5.64 -9.18
#